data_AF-A0A8X6QSL8-F1
#
_entry.id   AF-A0A8X6QSL8-F1
#
_cell.length_a   1.000
_cell.length_b   1.000
_cell.length_c   1.000
_cell.angle_alpha   90.00
_cell.angle_beta   90.00
_cell.angle_gamma   90.00
#
_symmetry.space_group_name_H-M   'P 1'
#
loop_
_entity.id
_entity.type
_entity.pdbx_description
1 polymer ?
#
loop_
_entity_poly.entity_id
_entity_poly.type
_entity_poly.pdbx_seq_one_letter_code
_entity_poly.pdbx_strand_id
1 'polypeptide(L)'
;MDVASRARLLPNGVDVRIRLLRHKSEFFLMSPTADCKIVIQSASLFIRKVNVASSIIIAQEKALEHGLMKFPIRRIDVRTFSLAKGLQSLTIPNAFIGPLPLRIILGFVANDALNGNLAKNPFKFSHYILSYLSLSDGNRMYPAKPYTPDFDSDSYARSYLSLFTDLNR
;
A
#
# COMPACT_ATOMS: atom_id res chain seq x y z
N MET A 1 -3.17 -4.57 7.12
CA MET A 1 -4.33 -4.34 8.03
C MET A 1 -4.17 -2.98 8.68
N ASP A 2 -4.97 -2.01 8.27
CA ASP A 2 -4.80 -0.57 8.59
C ASP A 2 -5.07 -0.19 10.05
N VAL A 3 -5.75 -1.08 10.77
CA VAL A 3 -6.02 -0.93 12.20
C VAL A 3 -4.82 -1.40 13.03
N ALA A 4 -4.10 -2.43 12.56
CA ALA A 4 -2.96 -3.01 13.28
C ALA A 4 -1.67 -2.22 13.13
N SER A 5 -1.54 -1.40 12.08
CA SER A 5 -0.35 -0.55 11.83
C SER A 5 -0.32 0.73 12.67
N ARG A 6 -1.19 0.86 13.68
CA ARG A 6 -1.32 2.05 14.53
C ARG A 6 -0.67 1.83 15.88
N ALA A 7 -0.20 2.92 16.47
CA ALA A 7 0.29 2.93 17.85
C ALA A 7 -0.83 2.98 18.92
N ARG A 8 -2.12 3.00 18.54
CA ARG A 8 -3.24 3.12 19.49
C ARG A 8 -3.94 1.79 19.70
N LEU A 9 -4.25 1.49 20.96
CA LEU A 9 -5.01 0.31 21.37
C LEU A 9 -6.49 0.46 21.04
N LEU A 10 -7.17 -0.66 20.81
CA LEU A 10 -8.62 -0.71 20.70
C LEU A 10 -9.24 -0.71 22.11
N PRO A 11 -10.41 -0.07 22.30
CA PRO A 11 -11.08 -0.04 23.59
C PRO A 11 -11.70 -1.40 23.88
N ASN A 12 -11.99 -1.65 25.16
CA ASN A 12 -12.64 -2.88 25.57
C ASN A 12 -14.07 -2.95 25.02
N GLY A 13 -14.58 -4.17 24.78
CA GLY A 13 -15.96 -4.39 24.31
C GLY A 13 -16.21 -4.11 22.82
N VAL A 14 -15.15 -3.98 21.99
CA VAL A 14 -15.29 -3.86 20.53
C VAL A 14 -15.06 -5.21 19.87
N ASP A 15 -16.03 -5.65 19.06
CA ASP A 15 -15.90 -6.84 18.23
C ASP A 15 -14.99 -6.58 17.03
N VAL A 16 -13.95 -7.40 16.89
CA VAL A 16 -13.00 -7.31 15.77
C VAL A 16 -13.08 -8.59 14.93
N ARG A 17 -13.52 -8.44 13.68
CA ARG A 17 -13.51 -9.53 12.69
C ARG A 17 -12.29 -9.40 11.79
N ILE A 18 -11.43 -10.42 11.81
CA ILE A 18 -10.25 -10.50 10.94
C ILE A 18 -10.53 -11.53 9.85
N ARG A 19 -10.35 -11.13 8.59
CA ARG A 19 -10.42 -12.01 7.42
C ARG A 19 -9.06 -12.03 6.75
N LEU A 20 -8.45 -13.22 6.65
CA LEU A 20 -7.21 -13.43 5.92
C LEU A 20 -7.56 -14.02 4.55
N LEU A 21 -7.22 -13.29 3.49
CA LEU A 21 -7.41 -13.74 2.11
C LEU A 21 -6.04 -14.06 1.53
N ARG A 22 -5.88 -15.28 1.04
CA ARG A 22 -4.65 -15.72 0.40
C ARG A 22 -4.73 -15.44 -1.10
N HIS A 23 -3.69 -14.82 -1.66
CA HIS A 23 -3.55 -14.71 -3.11
C HIS A 23 -3.28 -16.08 -3.76
N LYS A 24 -3.43 -16.16 -5.08
CA LYS A 24 -3.03 -17.34 -5.84
C LYS A 24 -1.54 -17.65 -5.63
N SER A 25 -1.18 -18.93 -5.54
CA SER A 25 0.20 -19.36 -5.21
C SER A 25 1.19 -18.84 -6.25
N GLU A 26 0.74 -18.81 -7.50
CA GLU A 26 1.44 -18.34 -8.68
C GLU A 26 1.92 -16.88 -8.53
N PHE A 27 1.27 -16.08 -7.68
CA PHE A 27 1.66 -14.70 -7.43
C PHE A 27 2.90 -14.55 -6.53
N PHE A 28 3.18 -15.47 -5.61
CA PHE A 28 4.30 -15.28 -4.66
C PHE A 28 5.30 -16.43 -4.67
N LEU A 29 5.08 -17.42 -5.53
CA LEU A 29 5.99 -18.53 -5.76
C LEU A 29 6.82 -18.25 -7.02
N MET A 30 8.14 -18.34 -6.88
CA MET A 30 9.05 -18.38 -8.02
C MET A 30 9.64 -19.77 -8.10
N SER A 31 9.50 -20.42 -9.26
CA SER A 31 10.06 -21.74 -9.48
C SER A 31 10.39 -21.94 -10.95
N PRO A 32 11.52 -22.60 -11.28
CA PRO A 32 11.78 -23.07 -12.63
C PRO A 32 10.88 -24.25 -13.04
N THR A 33 10.19 -24.88 -12.08
CA THR A 33 9.31 -26.04 -12.29
C THR A 33 7.87 -25.69 -11.95
N ALA A 34 6.91 -26.24 -12.71
CA ALA A 34 5.50 -25.88 -12.60
C ALA A 34 4.79 -26.45 -11.34
N ASP A 35 5.31 -27.53 -10.76
CA ASP A 35 4.59 -28.32 -9.74
C ASP A 35 4.89 -27.92 -8.28
N CYS A 36 5.24 -26.66 -8.04
CA CYS A 36 5.46 -26.18 -6.69
C CYS A 36 4.16 -25.69 -6.06
N LYS A 37 3.87 -26.13 -4.81
CA LYS A 37 2.71 -25.68 -4.03
C LYS A 37 3.12 -25.17 -2.67
N ILE A 38 2.48 -24.09 -2.23
CA ILE A 38 2.66 -23.54 -0.88
C ILE A 38 1.54 -24.05 0.02
N VAL A 39 1.92 -24.78 1.06
CA VAL A 39 1.01 -25.30 2.10
C VAL A 39 1.30 -24.56 3.40
N ILE A 40 0.27 -23.95 3.97
CA ILE A 40 0.36 -23.35 5.30
C ILE A 40 0.14 -24.47 6.31
N GLN A 41 1.18 -24.86 7.03
CA GLN A 41 1.09 -25.93 8.04
C GLN A 41 0.38 -25.47 9.31
N SER A 42 0.68 -24.25 9.76
CA SER A 42 0.08 -23.64 10.95
C SER A 42 0.05 -22.12 10.80
N ALA A 43 -0.99 -21.49 11.32
CA ALA A 43 -1.07 -20.03 11.44
C ALA A 43 -1.53 -19.69 12.86
N SER A 44 -0.85 -18.75 13.50
CA SER A 44 -1.18 -18.27 14.85
C SER A 44 -1.28 -16.75 14.84
N LEU A 45 -2.28 -16.22 15.52
CA LEU A 45 -2.48 -14.77 15.67
C LEU A 45 -2.18 -14.36 17.11
N PHE A 46 -1.18 -13.50 17.28
CA PHE A 46 -0.85 -12.92 18.57
C PHE A 46 -1.50 -11.55 18.71
N ILE A 47 -2.24 -11.35 19.80
CA ILE A 47 -2.92 -10.09 20.10
C ILE A 47 -2.36 -9.54 21.41
N ARG A 48 -1.90 -8.29 21.38
CA ARG A 48 -1.46 -7.59 22.59
C ARG A 48 -2.69 -7.10 23.36
N LYS A 49 -2.92 -7.67 24.54
CA LYS A 49 -3.87 -7.16 25.53
C LYS A 49 -3.11 -6.36 26.59
N VAL A 50 -3.66 -5.21 26.99
CA VAL A 50 -3.10 -4.37 28.05
C VAL A 50 -4.08 -4.34 29.21
N ASN A 51 -3.60 -4.66 30.41
CA ASN A 51 -4.38 -4.48 31.63
C ASN A 51 -4.20 -3.03 32.11
N VAL A 52 -5.31 -2.32 32.24
CA VAL A 52 -5.38 -0.94 32.71
C VAL A 52 -6.03 -0.91 34.09
N ALA A 53 -5.64 0.07 34.91
CA ALA A 53 -6.25 0.26 36.23
C ALA A 53 -7.75 0.59 36.11
N SER A 54 -8.55 0.13 37.06
CA SER A 54 -10.02 0.30 37.04
C SER A 54 -10.46 1.77 36.95
N SER A 55 -9.68 2.69 37.53
CA SER A 55 -9.95 4.14 37.43
C SER A 55 -9.92 4.66 35.99
N ILE A 56 -9.05 4.11 35.14
CA ILE A 56 -8.96 4.50 33.72
C ILE A 56 -10.16 3.97 32.94
N ILE A 57 -10.60 2.75 33.24
CA ILE A 57 -11.77 2.13 32.60
C ILE A 57 -13.02 2.96 32.90
N ILE A 58 -13.26 3.30 34.17
CA ILE A 58 -14.40 4.13 34.59
C ILE A 58 -14.34 5.52 33.94
N ALA A 59 -13.15 6.13 33.86
CA ALA A 59 -12.98 7.42 33.20
C ALA A 59 -13.29 7.35 31.69
N GLN A 60 -12.91 6.26 31.03
CA GLN A 60 -13.23 6.01 29.62
C GLN A 60 -14.73 5.81 29.41
N GLU A 61 -15.40 5.06 30.28
CA GLU A 61 -16.86 4.87 30.23
C GLU A 61 -17.61 6.20 30.37
N LYS A 62 -17.25 7.03 31.35
CA LYS A 62 -17.82 8.38 31.50
C LYS A 62 -17.55 9.27 30.29
N ALA A 63 -16.36 9.19 29.71
CA ALA A 63 -16.05 9.97 28.50
C ALA A 63 -16.90 9.52 27.29
N LEU A 64 -17.20 8.22 27.19
CA LEU A 64 -18.07 7.65 26.16
C LEU A 64 -19.55 8.03 26.35
N GLU A 65 -20.02 8.26 27.59
CA GLU A 65 -21.36 8.80 27.85
C GLU A 65 -21.56 10.21 27.28
N HIS A 66 -20.50 11.03 27.29
CA HIS A 66 -20.55 12.43 26.86
C HIS A 66 -20.13 12.65 25.39
N GLY A 67 -19.54 11.66 24.73
CA GLY A 67 -19.06 11.85 23.36
C GLY A 67 -18.58 10.59 22.65
N LEU A 68 -18.52 10.69 21.32
CA LEU A 68 -18.10 9.60 20.44
C LEU A 68 -16.57 9.48 20.40
N MET A 69 -16.07 8.26 20.56
CA MET A 69 -14.65 7.95 20.37
C MET A 69 -14.28 7.89 18.89
N LYS A 70 -13.39 8.78 18.44
CA LYS A 70 -12.96 8.85 17.03
C LYS A 70 -11.63 8.13 16.81
N PHE A 71 -11.61 7.17 15.88
CA PHE A 71 -10.41 6.45 15.46
C PHE A 71 -10.00 6.86 14.04
N PRO A 72 -8.92 7.64 13.86
CA PRO A 72 -8.59 8.18 12.54
C PRO A 72 -7.99 7.13 11.60
N ILE A 73 -8.82 6.41 10.84
CA ILE A 73 -8.57 5.50 9.69
C ILE A 73 -7.53 5.93 8.63
N ARG A 74 -6.34 5.34 8.49
CA ARG A 74 -5.47 5.50 7.31
C ARG A 74 -5.68 4.28 6.44
N ARG A 75 -6.51 4.39 5.41
CA ARG A 75 -6.78 3.28 4.50
C ARG A 75 -5.70 3.17 3.43
N ILE A 76 -5.22 1.97 3.18
CA ILE A 76 -4.34 1.68 2.05
C ILE A 76 -5.19 1.09 0.93
N ASP A 77 -5.17 1.73 -0.23
CA ASP A 77 -5.85 1.26 -1.45
C ASP A 77 -4.79 1.00 -2.53
N VAL A 78 -4.90 -0.15 -3.21
CA VAL A 78 -3.98 -0.54 -4.28
C VAL A 78 -4.78 -0.60 -5.58
N ARG A 79 -4.35 0.20 -6.56
CA ARG A 79 -4.96 0.26 -7.89
C ARG A 79 -3.95 -0.18 -8.94
N THR A 80 -4.40 -1.02 -9.86
CA THR A 80 -3.58 -1.55 -10.94
C THR A 80 -4.11 -1.01 -12.26
N PHE A 81 -3.22 -0.50 -13.10
CA PHE A 81 -3.53 -0.08 -14.46
C PHE A 81 -2.68 -0.91 -15.43
N SER A 82 -3.30 -1.42 -16.49
CA SER A 82 -2.59 -2.17 -17.54
C SER A 82 -2.17 -1.23 -18.66
N LEU A 83 -0.88 -1.24 -19.00
CA LEU A 83 -0.31 -0.43 -20.08
C LEU A 83 -0.01 -1.32 -21.28
N ALA A 84 -0.37 -0.86 -22.47
CA ALA A 84 -0.01 -1.53 -23.72
C ALA A 84 1.48 -1.31 -24.06
N LYS A 85 2.09 -2.29 -24.72
CA LYS A 85 3.49 -2.20 -25.17
C LYS A 85 3.62 -1.13 -26.26
N GLY A 86 4.65 -0.29 -26.18
CA GLY A 86 4.96 0.73 -27.18
C GLY A 86 4.26 2.08 -26.97
N LEU A 87 3.52 2.25 -25.87
CA LEU A 87 2.98 3.56 -25.49
C LEU A 87 4.12 4.52 -25.12
N GLN A 88 4.10 5.71 -25.72
CA GLN A 88 5.04 6.79 -25.40
C GLN A 88 4.52 7.73 -24.30
N SER A 89 3.19 7.90 -24.22
CA SER A 89 2.53 8.74 -23.24
C SER A 89 1.20 8.13 -22.82
N LEU A 90 0.88 8.22 -21.54
CA LEU A 90 -0.38 7.76 -20.97
C LEU A 90 -0.83 8.71 -19.87
N THR A 91 -2.08 9.16 -19.98
CA THR A 91 -2.77 9.89 -18.91
C THR A 91 -3.87 9.01 -18.37
N ILE A 92 -3.90 8.80 -17.05
CA ILE A 92 -4.93 8.02 -16.36
C ILE A 92 -5.88 9.00 -15.68
N PRO A 93 -7.03 9.35 -16.31
CA PRO A 93 -8.00 10.23 -15.69
C PRO A 93 -8.67 9.53 -14.51
N ASN A 94 -9.01 10.29 -13.47
CA ASN A 94 -9.74 9.79 -12.30
C ASN A 94 -9.10 8.55 -11.66
N ALA A 95 -7.76 8.50 -11.60
CA ALA A 95 -7.01 7.39 -11.01
C ALA A 95 -7.51 7.06 -9.59
N PHE A 96 -7.97 8.07 -8.84
CA PHE A 96 -8.68 7.94 -7.57
C PHE A 96 -10.05 8.61 -7.65
N ILE A 97 -11.07 7.94 -7.14
CA ILE A 97 -12.44 8.48 -7.02
C ILE A 97 -12.77 8.52 -5.54
N GLY A 98 -13.08 9.70 -5.02
CA GLY A 98 -13.41 9.92 -3.60
C GLY A 98 -12.28 10.62 -2.84
N PRO A 99 -11.99 10.24 -1.58
CA PRO A 99 -11.02 10.94 -0.76
C PRO A 99 -9.61 10.87 -1.35
N LEU A 100 -8.95 12.03 -1.47
CA LEU A 100 -7.60 12.14 -2.00
C LEU A 100 -6.62 11.42 -1.06
N PRO A 101 -5.76 10.51 -1.57
CA PRO A 101 -4.76 9.86 -0.74
C PRO A 101 -3.72 10.85 -0.24
N LEU A 102 -3.26 10.66 1.00
CA LEU A 102 -2.18 11.46 1.58
C LEU A 102 -0.81 11.09 1.00
N ARG A 103 -0.68 9.89 0.43
CA ARG A 103 0.56 9.35 -0.14
C ARG A 103 0.22 8.44 -1.31
N ILE A 104 0.95 8.59 -2.40
CA ILE A 104 0.89 7.70 -3.55
C ILE A 104 2.27 7.10 -3.76
N ILE A 105 2.32 5.78 -3.85
CA ILE A 105 3.50 5.03 -4.26
C ILE A 105 3.15 4.42 -5.60
N LEU A 106 3.99 4.66 -6.60
CA LEU A 106 3.81 4.15 -7.94
C LEU A 106 4.95 3.19 -8.26
N GLY A 107 4.61 2.04 -8.83
CA GLY A 107 5.57 1.05 -9.28
C GLY A 107 5.07 0.39 -10.56
N PHE A 108 6.00 0.11 -11.47
CA PHE A 108 5.70 -0.61 -12.70
C PHE A 108 6.24 -2.02 -12.60
N VAL A 109 5.44 -2.99 -13.04
CA VAL A 109 5.78 -4.41 -13.04
C VAL A 109 5.27 -5.04 -14.33
N ALA A 110 5.94 -6.10 -14.79
CA ALA A 110 5.50 -6.84 -15.96
C ALA A 110 4.12 -7.46 -15.71
N ASN A 111 3.20 -7.30 -16.66
CA ASN A 111 1.82 -7.80 -16.55
C ASN A 111 1.78 -9.31 -16.27
N ASP A 112 2.59 -10.10 -17.00
CA ASP A 112 2.70 -11.55 -16.77
C ASP A 112 3.17 -11.90 -15.36
N ALA A 113 4.06 -11.09 -14.77
CA ALA A 113 4.54 -11.32 -13.42
C ALA A 113 3.41 -11.07 -12.41
N LEU A 114 2.68 -9.97 -12.58
CA LEU A 114 1.53 -9.63 -11.74
C LEU A 114 0.40 -10.68 -11.83
N ASN A 115 0.21 -11.29 -13.00
CA ASN A 115 -0.81 -12.33 -13.21
C ASN A 115 -0.36 -13.75 -12.79
N GLY A 116 0.84 -13.91 -12.24
CA GLY A 116 1.31 -15.17 -11.66
C GLY A 116 2.16 -16.05 -12.59
N ASN A 117 3.07 -15.45 -13.35
CA ASN A 117 4.08 -16.24 -14.04
C ASN A 117 5.16 -16.72 -13.06
N LEU A 118 5.24 -18.03 -12.80
CA LEU A 118 6.20 -18.66 -11.87
C LEU A 118 7.68 -18.39 -12.18
N ALA A 119 8.01 -18.06 -13.44
CA ALA A 119 9.37 -17.72 -13.84
C ALA A 119 9.71 -16.23 -13.60
N LYS A 120 8.71 -15.38 -13.29
CA LYS A 120 8.89 -13.94 -13.12
C LYS A 120 8.55 -13.51 -11.69
N ASN A 121 9.22 -12.46 -11.23
CA ASN A 121 9.01 -11.92 -9.89
C ASN A 121 8.03 -10.73 -9.94
N PRO A 122 6.84 -10.80 -9.32
CA PRO A 122 5.90 -9.68 -9.25
C PRO A 122 6.32 -8.55 -8.31
N PHE A 123 7.36 -8.75 -7.49
CA PHE A 123 7.98 -7.72 -6.67
C PHE A 123 9.19 -7.06 -7.34
N LYS A 124 9.53 -7.46 -8.57
CA LYS A 124 10.58 -6.82 -9.36
C LYS A 124 10.01 -5.63 -10.13
N PHE A 125 10.00 -4.49 -9.46
CA PHE A 125 9.63 -3.22 -10.09
C PHE A 125 10.74 -2.75 -11.03
N SER A 126 10.37 -2.30 -12.23
CA SER A 126 11.29 -1.79 -13.24
C SER A 126 10.87 -0.39 -13.66
N HIS A 127 11.81 0.44 -14.09
CA HIS A 127 11.50 1.82 -14.47
C HIS A 127 10.92 1.94 -15.89
N TYR A 128 11.13 0.94 -16.75
CA TYR A 128 10.66 0.91 -18.15
C TYR A 128 10.97 2.20 -18.94
N ILE A 129 12.12 2.82 -18.66
CA ILE A 129 12.61 4.05 -19.33
C ILE A 129 11.56 5.19 -19.24
N LEU A 130 10.93 5.33 -18.08
CA LEU A 130 10.04 6.45 -17.80
C LEU A 130 10.82 7.77 -17.89
N SER A 131 10.42 8.68 -18.77
CA SER A 131 11.09 9.99 -18.93
C SER A 131 10.34 11.15 -18.27
N TYR A 132 9.04 10.97 -17.98
CA TYR A 132 8.18 12.00 -17.40
C TYR A 132 7.11 11.39 -16.49
N LEU A 133 6.95 11.95 -15.30
CA LEU A 133 5.86 11.60 -14.38
C LEU A 133 5.34 12.85 -13.66
N SER A 134 4.03 13.06 -13.75
CA SER A 134 3.32 14.08 -13.00
C SER A 134 2.00 13.53 -12.48
N LEU A 135 1.65 13.88 -11.24
CA LEU A 135 0.30 13.72 -10.72
C LEU A 135 -0.39 15.09 -10.73
N SER A 136 -1.64 15.16 -11.11
CA SER A 136 -2.44 16.38 -11.05
C SER A 136 -3.75 16.17 -10.30
N ASP A 137 -4.17 17.20 -9.57
CA ASP A 137 -5.49 17.33 -8.97
C ASP A 137 -6.08 18.66 -9.47
N GLY A 138 -6.96 18.57 -10.48
CA GLY A 138 -7.43 19.73 -11.23
C GLY A 138 -6.28 20.55 -11.80
N ASN A 139 -6.13 21.78 -11.34
CA ASN A 139 -5.09 22.72 -11.79
C ASN A 139 -3.80 22.68 -10.95
N ARG A 140 -3.69 21.76 -9.97
CA ARG A 140 -2.51 21.63 -9.12
C ARG A 140 -1.70 20.39 -9.51
N MET A 141 -0.39 20.54 -9.60
CA MET A 141 0.54 19.44 -9.89
C MET A 141 1.31 19.02 -8.63
N TYR A 142 1.50 17.72 -8.50
CA TYR A 142 2.20 17.05 -7.41
C TYR A 142 3.26 16.10 -7.99
N PRO A 143 4.54 16.29 -7.64
CA PRO A 143 5.13 17.53 -7.12
C PRO A 143 4.99 18.70 -8.11
N ALA A 144 5.15 19.94 -7.62
CA ALA A 144 5.02 21.16 -8.44
C ALA A 144 5.95 21.17 -9.67
N LYS A 145 7.12 20.55 -9.55
CA LYS A 145 8.00 20.24 -10.68
C LYS A 145 7.89 18.74 -10.97
N PRO A 146 7.39 18.31 -12.13
CA PRO A 146 7.32 16.91 -12.53
C PRO A 146 8.64 16.17 -12.33
N TYR A 147 8.56 14.85 -12.23
CA TYR A 147 9.75 14.01 -12.30
C TYR A 147 10.12 13.82 -13.76
N THR A 148 11.39 14.08 -14.07
CA THR A 148 11.99 13.86 -15.39
C THR A 148 13.27 13.04 -15.23
N PRO A 149 13.17 11.77 -14.80
CA PRO A 149 14.35 10.93 -14.62
C PRO A 149 14.96 10.58 -15.98
N ASP A 150 16.28 10.57 -16.03
CA ASP A 150 17.06 10.05 -17.16
C ASP A 150 17.93 8.92 -16.64
N PHE A 151 17.64 7.71 -17.12
CA PHE A 151 18.32 6.49 -16.70
C PHE A 151 19.61 6.22 -17.47
N ASP A 152 19.80 6.86 -18.63
CA ASP A 152 21.01 6.71 -19.44
C ASP A 152 22.15 7.60 -18.92
N SER A 153 21.81 8.79 -18.40
CA SER A 153 22.76 9.73 -17.77
C SER A 153 22.86 9.63 -16.25
N ASP A 154 22.25 8.61 -15.64
CA ASP A 154 22.14 8.42 -14.18
C ASP A 154 21.48 9.60 -13.42
N SER A 155 20.72 10.44 -14.12
CA SER A 155 20.00 11.58 -13.56
C SER A 155 18.59 11.21 -13.09
N TYR A 156 18.52 10.40 -12.03
CA TYR A 156 17.26 10.01 -11.37
C TYR A 156 17.30 10.16 -9.84
N ALA A 157 18.36 10.78 -9.29
CA ALA A 157 18.56 10.93 -7.85
C ALA A 157 17.37 11.58 -7.13
N ARG A 158 16.73 12.60 -7.73
CA ARG A 158 15.54 13.25 -7.15
C ARG A 158 14.35 12.30 -7.04
N SER A 159 14.10 11.52 -8.10
CA SER A 159 13.01 10.54 -8.13
C SER A 159 13.27 9.41 -7.13
N TYR A 160 14.52 8.97 -7.02
CA TYR A 160 14.93 7.95 -6.06
C TYR A 160 14.84 8.44 -4.61
N LEU A 161 15.36 9.64 -4.31
CA LEU A 161 15.34 10.22 -2.96
C LEU A 161 13.90 10.40 -2.44
N SER A 162 12.98 10.82 -3.32
CA SER A 162 11.56 10.98 -3.01
C SER A 162 10.94 9.71 -2.41
N LEU A 163 11.33 8.52 -2.88
CA LEU A 163 10.86 7.26 -2.31
C LEU A 163 11.18 7.16 -0.82
N PHE A 164 12.40 7.52 -0.40
CA PHE A 164 12.83 7.37 0.99
C PHE A 164 12.36 8.50 1.89
N THR A 165 12.33 9.74 1.38
CA THR A 165 11.87 10.88 2.17
C THR A 165 10.38 10.81 2.46
N ASP A 166 9.60 10.32 1.51
CA ASP A 166 8.15 10.33 1.62
C ASP A 166 7.62 9.11 2.37
N LEU A 167 8.38 8.00 2.43
CA LEU A 167 8.02 6.80 3.19
C LEU A 167 8.13 6.98 4.71
N ASN A 168 9.10 7.78 5.19
CA ASN A 168 9.45 7.92 6.62
C ASN A 168 8.63 8.99 7.39
N ARG A 169 7.65 9.63 6.76
CA ARG A 169 6.70 10.56 7.42
C ARG A 169 5.39 9.89 7.82
#